data_AF-A0A966WJ74-F1
#
_entry.id   AF-A0A966WJ74-F1
#
_cell.length_a   1.000
_cell.length_b   1.000
_cell.length_c   1.000
_cell.angle_alpha   90.00
_cell.angle_beta   90.00
_cell.angle_gamma   90.00
#
_symmetry.space_group_name_H-M   'P 1'
#
loop_
_entity.id
_entity.type
_entity.pdbx_description
1 polymer ?
#
loop_
_entity_poly.entity_id
_entity_poly.type
_entity_poly.pdbx_seq_one_letter_code
_entity_poly.pdbx_strand_id
1 'polypeptide(L)'
;MSLFLIRRLCISVAGSLLLACLQVSDAATLSASPDRVDQIVIDMSNAYAHNDRRKLTQLLPQVKGHALEPWAAYWELTTRLDSAGESEIQEFFNRYK
;
A
#
# COMPACT_ATOMS: atom_id res chain seq x y z
N MET A 1 -38.85 46.56 13.94
CA MET A 1 -37.47 47.10 14.08
C MET A 1 -36.49 45.92 14.19
N SER A 2 -36.29 45.19 13.10
CA SER A 2 -35.21 45.44 12.12
C SER A 2 -33.89 44.66 12.35
N LEU A 3 -33.82 43.67 13.26
CA LEU A 3 -32.56 42.92 13.47
C LEU A 3 -32.63 41.38 13.40
N PHE A 4 -33.81 40.74 13.48
CA PHE A 4 -33.89 39.27 13.41
C PHE A 4 -34.25 38.71 12.02
N LEU A 5 -34.60 39.57 11.06
CA LEU A 5 -34.97 39.15 9.71
C LEU A 5 -33.78 39.12 8.72
N ILE A 6 -32.63 39.69 9.07
CA ILE A 6 -31.43 39.76 8.21
C ILE A 6 -30.56 38.50 8.35
N ARG A 7 -30.67 37.78 9.46
CA ARG A 7 -29.96 36.50 9.69
C ARG A 7 -30.69 35.29 9.10
N ARG A 8 -31.77 35.52 8.33
CA ARG A 8 -32.53 34.48 7.63
C ARG A 8 -32.18 34.33 6.15
N LEU A 9 -31.19 35.07 5.61
CA LEU A 9 -31.03 35.16 4.15
C LEU A 9 -29.59 34.99 3.59
N CYS A 10 -28.65 34.39 4.34
CA CYS A 10 -27.28 34.18 3.80
C CYS A 10 -26.71 32.76 3.91
N ILE A 11 -27.42 31.76 4.45
CA ILE A 11 -26.89 30.38 4.56
C ILE A 11 -27.64 29.41 3.65
N SER A 12 -28.46 29.91 2.72
CA SER A 12 -29.27 29.08 1.82
C SER A 12 -28.92 29.28 0.33
N VAL A 13 -27.69 29.66 -0.02
CA VAL A 13 -27.19 29.54 -1.41
C VAL A 13 -25.68 29.28 -1.41
N ALA A 14 -25.25 28.27 -0.66
CA ALA A 14 -23.89 27.71 -0.75
C ALA A 14 -23.93 26.16 -0.60
N GLY A 15 -25.10 25.56 -0.82
CA GLY A 15 -25.35 24.12 -0.65
C GLY A 15 -25.41 23.33 -1.96
N SER A 16 -25.10 23.95 -3.10
CA SER A 16 -25.30 23.32 -4.43
C SER A 16 -24.04 23.25 -5.29
N LEU A 17 -22.84 23.48 -4.73
CA LEU A 17 -21.58 23.40 -5.48
C LEU A 17 -20.48 22.54 -4.83
N LEU A 18 -20.83 21.67 -3.89
CA LEU A 18 -19.90 20.75 -3.20
C LEU A 18 -20.40 19.29 -3.24
N LEU A 19 -21.02 18.88 -4.35
CA LEU A 19 -21.53 17.51 -4.54
C LEU A 19 -21.01 16.83 -5.82
N ALA A 20 -19.77 17.10 -6.20
CA ALA A 20 -19.12 16.47 -7.36
C ALA A 20 -17.73 15.88 -7.08
N CYS A 21 -17.36 15.69 -5.81
CA CYS A 21 -16.13 15.00 -5.46
C CYS A 21 -16.46 13.63 -4.84
N LEU A 22 -15.77 12.60 -5.34
CA LEU A 22 -15.76 11.21 -4.88
C LEU A 22 -16.87 10.31 -5.42
N GLN A 23 -16.74 9.90 -6.69
CA GLN A 23 -17.04 8.52 -7.08
C GLN A 23 -15.70 7.76 -7.16
N VAL A 24 -15.12 7.45 -6.00
CA VAL A 24 -14.05 6.43 -5.96
C VAL A 24 -14.77 5.09 -6.08
N SER A 25 -14.62 4.46 -7.24
CA SER A 25 -15.03 3.07 -7.44
C SER A 25 -14.10 2.21 -6.62
N ASP A 26 -14.57 1.74 -5.46
CA ASP A 26 -13.90 0.73 -4.66
C ASP A 26 -14.00 -0.60 -5.42
N ALA A 27 -13.00 -0.88 -6.25
CA ALA A 27 -12.78 -2.24 -6.72
C ALA A 27 -12.33 -3.03 -5.49
N ALA A 28 -13.25 -3.83 -4.92
CA ALA A 28 -13.00 -4.67 -3.77
C ALA A 28 -11.78 -5.57 -4.00
N THR A 29 -10.60 -5.10 -3.61
CA THR A 29 -9.47 -5.96 -3.33
C THR A 29 -9.87 -6.79 -2.13
N LEU A 30 -9.75 -8.12 -2.22
CA LEU A 30 -9.76 -8.98 -1.05
C LEU A 30 -8.54 -8.59 -0.19
N SER A 31 -8.72 -7.58 0.65
CA SER A 31 -7.71 -7.13 1.60
C SER A 31 -7.56 -8.24 2.62
N ALA A 32 -6.50 -9.04 2.49
CA ALA A 32 -6.07 -9.91 3.57
C ALA A 32 -5.91 -9.03 4.83
N SER A 33 -6.43 -9.50 5.97
CA SER A 33 -6.26 -8.79 7.23
C SER A 33 -4.77 -8.53 7.47
N PRO A 34 -4.38 -7.35 8.00
CA PRO A 34 -2.98 -7.03 8.29
C PRO A 34 -2.23 -8.16 9.01
N ASP A 35 -2.88 -8.76 10.02
CA ASP A 35 -2.35 -9.89 10.78
C ASP A 35 -1.95 -11.11 9.93
N ARG A 36 -2.68 -11.40 8.86
CA ARG A 36 -2.36 -12.53 7.97
C ARG A 36 -1.12 -12.24 7.16
N VAL A 37 -0.99 -11.01 6.65
CA VAL A 37 0.15 -10.61 5.84
C VAL A 37 1.41 -10.49 6.70
N ASP A 38 1.28 -10.01 7.93
CA ASP A 38 2.35 -10.01 8.92
C ASP A 38 2.88 -11.43 9.18
N GLN A 39 2.00 -12.42 9.29
CA GLN A 39 2.41 -13.82 9.41
C GLN A 39 3.20 -14.31 8.20
N ILE A 40 2.83 -13.89 6.98
CA ILE A 40 3.57 -14.21 5.76
C ILE A 40 4.96 -13.57 5.79
N VAL A 41 5.09 -12.34 6.27
CA VAL A 41 6.40 -11.67 6.42
C VAL A 41 7.28 -12.40 7.44
N ILE A 42 6.70 -12.93 8.51
CA ILE A 42 7.42 -13.80 9.47
C ILE A 42 7.87 -15.10 8.78
N ASP A 43 7.03 -15.71 7.94
CA ASP A 43 7.43 -16.91 7.20
C ASP A 43 8.54 -16.63 6.18
N MET A 44 8.53 -15.44 5.58
CA MET A 44 9.59 -14.96 4.69
C MET A 44 10.90 -14.70 5.43
N SER A 45 10.87 -14.10 6.62
CA SER A 45 12.08 -13.87 7.42
C SER A 45 12.73 -15.20 7.83
N ASN A 46 11.92 -16.19 8.19
CA ASN A 46 12.38 -17.55 8.44
C ASN A 46 12.97 -18.19 7.17
N ALA A 47 12.34 -18.03 6.01
CA ALA A 47 12.88 -18.53 4.74
C ALA A 47 14.24 -17.89 4.40
N TYR A 48 14.37 -16.58 4.62
CA TYR A 48 15.61 -15.84 4.46
C TYR A 48 16.73 -16.37 5.36
N ALA A 49 16.44 -16.63 6.64
CA ALA A 49 17.41 -17.20 7.58
C ALA A 49 17.95 -18.58 7.12
N HIS A 50 17.14 -19.34 6.37
CA HIS A 50 17.53 -20.64 5.81
C HIS A 50 18.05 -20.56 4.35
N ASN A 51 18.22 -19.35 3.80
CA ASN A 51 18.56 -19.13 2.39
C ASN A 51 17.59 -19.82 1.40
N ASP A 52 16.31 -20.01 1.77
CA ASP A 52 15.31 -20.64 0.91
C ASP A 52 14.72 -19.64 -0.09
N ARG A 53 15.48 -19.42 -1.17
CA ARG A 53 15.13 -18.53 -2.29
C ARG A 53 13.79 -18.87 -2.93
N ARG A 54 13.47 -20.16 -3.04
CA ARG A 54 12.24 -20.61 -3.69
C ARG A 54 11.03 -20.21 -2.86
N LYS A 55 11.11 -20.41 -1.55
CA LYS A 55 10.04 -20.00 -0.63
C LYS A 55 9.86 -18.49 -0.60
N LEU A 56 10.95 -17.71 -0.61
CA LEU A 56 10.87 -16.24 -0.73
C LEU A 56 10.12 -15.81 -2.01
N THR A 57 10.48 -16.39 -3.16
CA THR A 57 9.83 -16.08 -4.44
C THR A 57 8.34 -16.42 -4.43
N GLN A 58 7.95 -17.52 -3.78
CA GLN A 58 6.56 -17.97 -3.68
C GLN A 58 5.71 -17.10 -2.75
N LEU A 59 6.29 -16.57 -1.67
CA LEU A 59 5.59 -15.77 -0.67
C LEU A 59 5.50 -14.29 -1.06
N LEU A 60 6.47 -13.76 -1.81
CA LEU A 60 6.54 -12.33 -2.16
C LEU A 60 5.27 -11.76 -2.82
N PRO A 61 4.58 -12.45 -3.75
CA PRO A 61 3.35 -11.92 -4.34
C PRO A 61 2.22 -11.68 -3.32
N GLN A 62 2.24 -12.38 -2.18
CA GLN A 62 1.20 -12.31 -1.15
C GLN A 62 1.36 -11.11 -0.21
N VAL A 63 2.54 -10.48 -0.19
CA VAL A 63 2.82 -9.27 0.61
C VAL A 63 2.70 -7.97 -0.19
N LYS A 64 2.31 -8.03 -1.46
CA LYS A 64 2.17 -6.84 -2.33
C LYS A 64 1.13 -5.86 -1.77
N GLY A 65 1.47 -4.57 -1.78
CA GLY A 65 0.65 -3.50 -1.24
C GLY A 65 0.67 -3.39 0.29
N HIS A 66 1.46 -4.23 0.97
CA HIS A 66 1.61 -4.18 2.43
C HIS A 66 2.74 -3.24 2.85
N ALA A 67 2.64 -2.65 4.03
CA ALA A 67 3.68 -1.75 4.57
C ALA A 67 5.06 -2.42 4.69
N LEU A 68 5.08 -3.75 4.89
CA LEU A 68 6.30 -4.56 5.00
C LEU A 68 6.76 -5.18 3.67
N GLU A 69 6.09 -4.87 2.54
CA GLU A 69 6.54 -5.30 1.21
C GLU A 69 8.02 -4.96 0.92
N PRO A 70 8.53 -3.75 1.23
CA PRO A 70 9.91 -3.39 0.91
C PRO A 70 10.94 -4.29 1.62
N TRP A 71 10.65 -4.69 2.86
CA TRP A 71 11.50 -5.60 3.63
C TRP A 71 11.53 -7.00 3.03
N ALA A 72 10.36 -7.53 2.66
CA ALA A 72 10.23 -8.82 2.01
C ALA A 72 10.92 -8.85 0.64
N ALA A 73 10.75 -7.80 -0.16
CA ALA A 73 11.40 -7.65 -1.46
C ALA A 73 12.92 -7.51 -1.33
N TYR A 74 13.41 -6.83 -0.30
CA TYR A 74 14.84 -6.73 -0.01
C TYR A 74 15.46 -8.10 0.25
N TRP A 75 14.84 -8.95 1.08
CA TRP A 75 15.33 -10.31 1.32
C TRP A 75 15.36 -11.15 0.04
N GLU A 76 14.37 -11.02 -0.83
CA GLU A 76 14.36 -11.74 -2.10
C GLU A 76 15.54 -11.29 -2.98
N LEU A 77 15.75 -9.98 -3.14
CA LEU A 77 16.85 -9.42 -3.93
C LEU A 77 18.22 -9.83 -3.39
N THR A 78 18.45 -9.70 -2.08
CA THR A 78 19.77 -10.00 -1.48
C THR A 78 20.15 -11.46 -1.61
N THR A 79 19.19 -12.39 -1.53
CA THR A 79 19.49 -13.82 -1.71
C THR A 79 19.90 -14.21 -3.13
N ARG A 80 19.73 -13.30 -4.10
CA ARG A 80 20.13 -13.52 -5.49
C ARG A 80 21.07 -12.45 -6.01
N LEU A 81 21.70 -11.69 -5.12
CA LEU A 81 22.55 -10.56 -5.48
C LEU A 81 23.73 -10.99 -6.37
N ASP A 82 24.22 -12.22 -6.21
CA ASP A 82 25.26 -12.79 -7.08
C ASP A 82 24.88 -12.87 -8.56
N SER A 83 23.57 -12.96 -8.83
CA SER A 83 22.99 -13.06 -10.17
C SER A 83 22.17 -11.84 -10.59
N ALA A 84 21.92 -10.90 -9.68
CA ALA A 84 21.11 -9.72 -9.93
C ALA A 84 21.93 -8.70 -10.74
N GLY A 85 21.33 -8.18 -11.82
CA GLY A 85 21.94 -7.13 -12.62
C GLY A 85 21.81 -5.75 -11.96
N GLU A 86 22.64 -4.80 -12.40
CA GLU A 86 22.56 -3.40 -11.92
C GLU A 86 21.18 -2.78 -12.16
N SER A 87 20.54 -3.08 -13.30
CA SER A 87 19.21 -2.58 -13.64
C SER A 87 18.15 -3.00 -12.62
N GLU A 88 18.22 -4.24 -12.12
CA GLU A 88 17.27 -4.77 -11.14
C GLU A 88 17.43 -4.10 -9.78
N ILE A 89 18.67 -3.84 -9.37
CA ILE A 89 18.97 -3.09 -8.15
C ILE A 89 18.44 -1.66 -8.27
N GLN A 90 18.64 -1.01 -9.43
CA GLN A 90 18.09 0.32 -9.69
C GLN A 90 16.56 0.32 -9.70
N GLU A 91 15.92 -0.69 -10.29
CA GLU A 91 14.46 -0.87 -10.25
C GLU A 91 13.93 -1.03 -8.83
N PHE A 92 14.62 -1.82 -8.00
CA PHE A 92 14.28 -1.98 -6.58
C PHE A 92 14.30 -0.63 -5.86
N PHE A 93 15.39 0.13 -5.98
CA PHE A 93 15.48 1.46 -5.37
C PHE A 93 14.47 2.43 -5.96
N ASN A 94 14.18 2.38 -7.26
CA ASN A 94 13.17 3.21 -7.89
C ASN A 94 11.76 2.94 -7.36
N ARG A 95 11.46 1.69 -6.98
CA ARG A 95 10.18 1.29 -6.41
C ARG A 95 10.02 1.70 -4.95
N TYR A 96 11.09 1.62 -4.16
CA TYR A 96 11.05 1.80 -2.69
C TYR A 96 11.87 2.99 -2.20
N LYS A 97 11.78 4.12 -2.91
CA LYS A 97 12.45 5.38 -2.52
C LYS A 97 11.92 5.97 -1.23
#